data_AF-A0A6L7WAQ9-F1
#
_entry.id   AF-A0A6L7WAQ9-F1
#
_cell.length_a   1.000
_cell.length_b   1.000
_cell.length_c   1.000
_cell.angle_alpha   90.00
_cell.angle_beta   90.00
_cell.angle_gamma   90.00
#
_symmetry.space_group_name_H-M   'P 1'
#
loop_
_entity.id
_entity.type
_entity.pdbx_description
1 polymer ?
#
loop_
_entity_poly.entity_id
_entity_poly.type
_entity_poly.pdbx_seq_one_letter_code
_entity_poly.pdbx_strand_id
1 'polypeptide(L)'
;MIFRILLSVAFLSASSAIADPTKIDFWNTQRKGANQQNAQHRPEWYVAARELGLDYVRILPDALPAEGRDFLIGNADNFETINETDLSLLIKALDEAERNRIKVVLTMVSLPGARWKQLNNDRDDARLWKDKKYHLQAFEFWRQLAARLKTHPAIVAYNPLNEPHPDKAFGFDAPDEKFAQWFKRIQNTPADLNQFNREMVKAIRSVDPDTPIILDGWFYASPRAFEYNRPVDDDKVLYAFHNPGPWQMVTYRVNQGRYAYPDRVPKSWNGPTESWTIDRLAQQMHAVQQFSEQYNIPAHRIIASEFWYDRRLEGAAAYMADLIEIYNQRNWHWAFYAFRGTGTWTGLDYEIPPGQKMGWRYWQAIEQGKDPEPLKPRGPNPLWEILQRQFERK
;
A
#
# COMPACT_ATOMS: atom_id res chain seq x y z
N MET A 1 -33.68 -75.34 8.47
CA MET A 1 -32.91 -74.58 7.47
C MET A 1 -33.52 -73.18 7.39
N ILE A 2 -32.91 -72.17 8.02
CA ILE A 2 -33.07 -70.72 7.78
C ILE A 2 -31.89 -70.08 8.53
N PHE A 3 -30.90 -69.58 7.79
CA PHE A 3 -29.77 -68.82 8.32
C PHE A 3 -30.17 -67.34 8.35
N ARG A 4 -30.10 -66.69 9.52
CA ARG A 4 -30.21 -65.22 9.65
C ARG A 4 -28.84 -64.60 9.44
N ILE A 5 -28.69 -63.83 8.37
CA ILE A 5 -27.52 -63.00 8.12
C ILE A 5 -27.80 -61.62 8.73
N LEU A 6 -27.01 -61.23 9.73
CA LEU A 6 -26.96 -59.86 10.24
C LEU A 6 -26.00 -59.05 9.36
N LEU A 7 -26.53 -58.07 8.64
CA LEU A 7 -25.74 -57.04 7.97
C LEU A 7 -25.44 -55.91 8.97
N SER A 8 -24.18 -55.79 9.37
CA SER A 8 -23.68 -54.64 10.11
C SER A 8 -23.29 -53.55 9.10
N VAL A 9 -24.08 -52.48 9.01
CA VAL A 9 -23.73 -51.28 8.24
C VAL A 9 -22.84 -50.40 9.11
N ALA A 10 -21.55 -50.35 8.80
CA ALA A 10 -20.62 -49.42 9.42
C ALA A 10 -20.76 -48.05 8.73
N PHE A 11 -21.30 -47.06 9.45
CA PHE A 11 -21.25 -45.66 9.04
C PHE A 11 -19.84 -45.11 9.33
N LEU A 12 -19.01 -45.01 8.30
CA LEU A 12 -17.79 -44.21 8.33
C LEU A 12 -18.16 -42.74 8.15
N SER A 13 -18.27 -42.02 9.27
CA SER A 13 -18.33 -40.56 9.27
C SER A 13 -16.96 -40.00 8.88
N ALA A 14 -16.80 -39.58 7.63
CA ALA A 14 -15.65 -38.79 7.21
C ALA A 14 -15.81 -37.37 7.79
N SER A 15 -15.17 -37.10 8.92
CA SER A 15 -14.96 -35.73 9.38
C SER A 15 -14.02 -35.04 8.41
N SER A 16 -14.56 -34.26 7.47
CA SER A 16 -13.77 -33.31 6.70
C SER A 16 -13.24 -32.26 7.68
N ALA A 17 -11.97 -32.40 8.08
CA ALA A 17 -11.26 -31.35 8.79
C ALA A 17 -11.25 -30.12 7.87
N ILE A 18 -12.02 -29.08 8.23
CA ILE A 18 -11.90 -27.77 7.61
C ILE A 18 -10.49 -27.31 7.94
N ALA A 19 -9.63 -27.17 6.93
CA ALA A 19 -8.29 -26.62 7.12
C ALA A 19 -8.41 -25.22 7.73
N ASP A 20 -7.52 -24.89 8.67
CA ASP A 20 -7.48 -23.55 9.24
C ASP A 20 -7.29 -22.52 8.10
N PRO A 21 -8.06 -21.41 8.10
CA PRO A 21 -7.95 -20.41 7.05
C PRO A 21 -6.53 -19.84 7.00
N THR A 22 -5.96 -19.86 5.80
CA THR A 22 -4.62 -19.33 5.50
C THR A 22 -4.66 -17.81 5.40
N LYS A 23 -3.50 -17.14 5.48
CA LYS A 23 -3.46 -15.68 5.33
C LYS A 23 -3.94 -15.20 3.96
N ILE A 24 -3.78 -16.02 2.92
CA ILE A 24 -4.26 -15.66 1.58
C ILE A 24 -5.79 -15.68 1.48
N ASP A 25 -6.48 -16.45 2.32
CA ASP A 25 -7.95 -16.47 2.37
C ASP A 25 -8.54 -15.13 2.79
N PHE A 26 -7.80 -14.33 3.56
CA PHE A 26 -8.17 -12.94 3.84
C PHE A 26 -8.39 -12.17 2.53
N TRP A 27 -7.57 -12.39 1.51
CA TRP A 27 -7.61 -11.66 0.24
C TRP A 27 -8.54 -12.29 -0.80
N ASN A 28 -9.25 -13.39 -0.52
CA ASN A 28 -10.17 -14.01 -1.49
C ASN A 28 -11.50 -13.24 -1.65
N THR A 29 -11.77 -12.28 -0.76
CA THR A 29 -12.90 -11.35 -0.83
C THR A 29 -12.37 -9.93 -0.85
N GLN A 30 -13.05 -8.99 -1.52
CA GLN A 30 -12.64 -7.59 -1.53
C GLN A 30 -12.38 -7.08 -0.12
N ARG A 31 -11.28 -6.35 0.03
CA ARG A 31 -10.83 -5.74 1.28
C ARG A 31 -10.67 -4.25 1.08
N LYS A 32 -11.11 -3.51 2.09
CA LYS A 32 -11.12 -2.06 2.11
C LYS A 32 -10.31 -1.59 3.31
N GLY A 33 -9.34 -0.74 3.06
CA GLY A 33 -8.41 -0.31 4.09
C GLY A 33 -8.07 1.17 4.00
N ALA A 34 -7.07 1.55 4.79
CA ALA A 34 -6.46 2.87 4.75
C ALA A 34 -4.96 2.79 4.94
N ASN A 35 -4.27 3.86 4.57
CA ASN A 35 -2.87 4.06 4.87
C ASN A 35 -2.71 4.79 6.20
N GLN A 36 -1.74 4.34 6.99
CA GLN A 36 -1.31 4.99 8.23
C GLN A 36 0.11 5.51 8.10
N GLN A 37 0.29 6.76 8.50
CA GLN A 37 1.62 7.31 8.69
C GLN A 37 2.06 7.11 10.14
N ASN A 38 3.08 6.28 10.34
CA ASN A 38 3.49 5.81 11.66
C ASN A 38 4.58 6.68 12.28
N ALA A 39 4.49 8.00 12.16
CA ALA A 39 5.49 8.88 12.79
C ALA A 39 5.52 8.73 14.32
N GLN A 40 4.43 8.23 14.92
CA GLN A 40 4.28 7.99 16.35
C GLN A 40 3.44 6.72 16.58
N HIS A 41 3.78 5.94 17.61
CA HIS A 41 2.92 4.85 18.08
C HIS A 41 1.74 5.45 18.88
N ARG A 42 0.52 5.24 18.38
CA ARG A 42 -0.71 5.82 18.95
C ARG A 42 -1.83 4.76 19.06
N PRO A 43 -2.02 4.12 20.22
CA PRO A 43 -3.07 3.13 20.43
C PRO A 43 -4.48 3.56 20.03
N GLU A 44 -4.85 4.80 20.31
CA GLU A 44 -6.16 5.37 20.03
C GLU A 44 -6.46 5.45 18.52
N TRP A 45 -5.41 5.43 17.68
CA TRP A 45 -5.59 5.36 16.22
C TRP A 45 -6.21 4.01 15.82
N TYR A 46 -5.75 2.90 16.41
CA TYR A 46 -6.26 1.55 16.11
C TYR A 46 -7.68 1.34 16.62
N VAL A 47 -8.02 1.93 17.76
CA VAL A 47 -9.41 1.98 18.28
C VAL A 47 -10.32 2.63 17.24
N ALA A 48 -9.93 3.80 16.74
CA ALA A 48 -10.72 4.51 15.74
C ALA A 48 -10.79 3.79 14.38
N ALA A 49 -9.70 3.14 13.97
CA ALA A 49 -9.69 2.31 12.76
C ALA A 49 -10.70 1.15 12.87
N ARG A 50 -10.78 0.53 14.05
CA ARG A 50 -11.77 -0.51 14.36
C ARG A 50 -13.19 0.05 14.38
N GLU A 51 -13.42 1.19 15.01
CA GLU A 51 -14.73 1.85 15.07
C GLU A 51 -15.23 2.23 13.68
N LEU A 52 -14.34 2.69 12.79
CA LEU A 52 -14.65 2.93 11.39
C LEU A 52 -15.02 1.64 10.66
N GLY A 53 -14.38 0.51 11.01
CA GLY A 53 -14.60 -0.78 10.37
C GLY A 53 -13.62 -1.11 9.25
N LEU A 54 -12.38 -0.58 9.31
CA LEU A 54 -11.33 -0.95 8.34
C LEU A 54 -11.06 -2.47 8.38
N ASP A 55 -10.97 -3.10 7.21
CA ASP A 55 -10.53 -4.51 7.12
C ASP A 55 -9.04 -4.63 7.42
N TYR A 56 -8.25 -3.68 6.92
CA TYR A 56 -6.81 -3.63 7.10
C TYR A 56 -6.26 -2.20 7.07
N VAL A 57 -5.03 -2.06 7.56
CA VAL A 57 -4.20 -0.87 7.44
C VAL A 57 -2.88 -1.20 6.74
N ARG A 58 -2.43 -0.33 5.84
CA ARG A 58 -1.04 -0.30 5.38
C ARG A 58 -0.22 0.56 6.34
N ILE A 59 0.75 -0.03 7.01
CA ILE A 59 1.66 0.69 7.89
C ILE A 59 3.01 0.86 7.18
N LEU A 60 3.51 2.09 7.17
CA LEU A 60 4.86 2.47 6.75
C LEU A 60 5.72 2.61 8.02
N PRO A 61 6.45 1.57 8.47
CA PRO A 61 7.17 1.58 9.74
C PRO A 61 8.41 2.47 9.68
N ASP A 62 8.94 2.77 8.50
CA ASP A 62 10.09 3.68 8.27
C ASP A 62 9.95 5.03 8.98
N ALA A 63 8.72 5.51 9.16
CA ALA A 63 8.44 6.78 9.81
C ALA A 63 8.62 6.74 11.35
N LEU A 64 8.71 5.55 11.95
CA LEU A 64 8.89 5.41 13.39
C LEU A 64 10.30 5.88 13.81
N PRO A 65 10.47 6.37 15.04
CA PRO A 65 11.79 6.72 15.56
C PRO A 65 12.72 5.50 15.55
N ALA A 66 13.83 5.60 14.82
CA ALA A 66 14.86 4.57 14.76
C ALA A 66 15.86 4.71 15.90
N GLU A 67 16.29 3.58 16.48
CA GLU A 67 17.47 3.53 17.36
C GLU A 67 18.76 3.78 16.54
N GLY A 68 18.80 3.23 15.32
CA GLY A 68 19.86 3.46 14.35
C GLY A 68 19.60 4.67 13.45
N ARG A 69 20.17 4.65 12.25
CA ARG A 69 19.90 5.65 11.21
C ARG A 69 18.59 5.40 10.49
N ASP A 70 18.30 4.13 10.20
CA ASP A 70 17.19 3.71 9.36
C ASP A 70 16.36 2.68 10.15
N PHE A 71 15.06 2.93 10.40
CA PHE A 71 14.21 2.07 11.25
C PHE A 71 14.21 0.61 10.78
N LEU A 72 14.40 -0.35 11.71
CA LEU A 72 14.63 -1.80 11.50
C LEU A 72 15.92 -2.15 10.77
N ILE A 73 16.32 -1.37 9.77
CA ILE A 73 17.48 -1.62 8.91
C ILE A 73 18.79 -1.30 9.67
N GLY A 74 18.74 -0.42 10.67
CA GLY A 74 19.91 0.11 11.37
C GLY A 74 20.69 1.10 10.50
N ASN A 75 21.22 0.64 9.37
CA ASN A 75 21.90 1.49 8.37
C ASN A 75 21.78 0.91 6.95
N ALA A 76 21.03 1.58 6.08
CA ALA A 76 20.82 1.19 4.69
C ALA A 76 22.07 1.33 3.78
N ASP A 77 23.21 1.82 4.29
CA ASP A 77 24.50 1.79 3.58
C ASP A 77 25.16 0.42 3.64
N ASN A 78 24.98 -0.28 4.75
CA ASN A 78 25.53 -1.60 5.04
C ASN A 78 24.63 -2.30 6.06
N PHE A 79 23.65 -3.05 5.56
CA PHE A 79 22.77 -3.87 6.39
C PHE A 79 23.50 -5.12 6.88
N GLU A 80 23.36 -5.42 8.17
CA GLU A 80 23.95 -6.61 8.81
C GLU A 80 22.88 -7.46 9.49
N THR A 81 22.13 -6.85 10.40
CA THR A 81 21.06 -7.49 11.15
C THR A 81 19.93 -6.51 11.43
N ILE A 82 18.72 -7.02 11.62
CA ILE A 82 17.60 -6.22 12.09
C ILE A 82 17.93 -5.59 13.45
N ASN A 83 17.57 -4.32 13.59
CA ASN A 83 17.62 -3.63 14.86
C ASN A 83 16.51 -4.15 15.80
N GLU A 84 16.91 -4.73 16.92
CA GLU A 84 16.02 -5.40 17.88
C GLU A 84 15.13 -4.43 18.68
N THR A 85 15.62 -3.21 18.94
CA THR A 85 14.86 -2.15 19.61
C THR A 85 13.71 -1.68 18.71
N ASP A 86 14.01 -1.42 17.45
CA ASP A 86 13.02 -1.04 16.43
C ASP A 86 12.00 -2.17 16.19
N LEU A 87 12.47 -3.43 16.09
CA LEU A 87 11.59 -4.60 15.93
C LEU A 87 10.62 -4.72 17.12
N SER A 88 11.11 -4.49 18.34
CA SER A 88 10.26 -4.51 19.54
C SER A 88 9.19 -3.41 19.50
N LEU A 89 9.49 -2.23 18.95
CA LEU A 89 8.51 -1.17 18.76
C LEU A 89 7.47 -1.54 17.68
N LEU A 90 7.91 -2.13 16.57
CA LEU A 90 7.01 -2.64 15.54
C LEU A 90 6.06 -3.70 16.10
N ILE A 91 6.56 -4.67 16.88
CA ILE A 91 5.74 -5.71 17.50
C ILE A 91 4.67 -5.09 18.41
N LYS A 92 5.00 -4.08 19.21
CA LYS A 92 4.00 -3.36 20.03
C LYS A 92 2.90 -2.72 19.18
N ALA A 93 3.24 -2.14 18.03
CA ALA A 93 2.25 -1.59 17.09
C ALA A 93 1.37 -2.69 16.49
N LEU A 94 1.94 -3.84 16.13
CA LEU A 94 1.20 -4.99 15.60
C LEU A 94 0.30 -5.63 16.67
N ASP A 95 0.74 -5.72 17.92
CA ASP A 95 -0.06 -6.20 19.06
C ASP A 95 -1.26 -5.30 19.32
N GLU A 96 -1.10 -3.98 19.17
CA GLU A 96 -2.21 -3.02 19.26
C GLU A 96 -3.20 -3.19 18.10
N ALA A 97 -2.70 -3.41 16.88
CA ALA A 97 -3.55 -3.71 15.73
C ALA A 97 -4.37 -4.99 15.97
N GLU A 98 -3.74 -6.07 16.44
CA GLU A 98 -4.43 -7.33 16.76
C GLU A 98 -5.47 -7.15 17.88
N ARG A 99 -5.14 -6.44 18.97
CA ARG A 99 -6.08 -6.14 20.06
C ARG A 99 -7.33 -5.42 19.57
N ASN A 100 -7.18 -4.59 18.53
CA ASN A 100 -8.28 -3.88 17.89
C ASN A 100 -8.85 -4.61 16.66
N ARG A 101 -8.42 -5.85 16.39
CA ARG A 101 -8.86 -6.68 15.25
C ARG A 101 -8.65 -6.02 13.89
N ILE A 102 -7.60 -5.22 13.78
CA ILE A 102 -7.17 -4.58 12.53
C ILE A 102 -6.04 -5.41 11.94
N LYS A 103 -6.22 -5.83 10.68
CA LYS A 103 -5.16 -6.52 9.94
C LYS A 103 -4.17 -5.54 9.34
N VAL A 104 -2.93 -5.99 9.19
CA VAL A 104 -1.79 -5.15 8.82
C VAL A 104 -1.15 -5.66 7.54
N VAL A 105 -0.98 -4.74 6.60
CA VAL A 105 -0.01 -4.84 5.51
C VAL A 105 1.23 -4.07 5.95
N LEU A 106 2.35 -4.78 6.11
CA LEU A 106 3.62 -4.17 6.48
C LEU A 106 4.32 -3.66 5.20
N THR A 107 4.37 -2.35 5.02
CA THR A 107 4.86 -1.70 3.80
C THR A 107 6.18 -0.99 4.08
N MET A 108 7.28 -1.45 3.49
CA MET A 108 8.56 -0.74 3.61
C MET A 108 8.68 0.32 2.51
N VAL A 109 9.12 1.51 2.87
CA VAL A 109 9.47 2.57 1.91
C VAL A 109 10.97 2.63 1.69
N SER A 110 11.76 2.20 2.69
CA SER A 110 13.20 2.06 2.59
C SER A 110 13.62 0.60 2.51
N LEU A 111 14.71 0.37 1.78
CA LEU A 111 15.50 -0.85 1.82
C LEU A 111 16.99 -0.48 1.85
N PRO A 112 17.89 -1.43 2.18
CA PRO A 112 19.31 -1.26 1.93
C PRO A 112 19.58 -0.76 0.49
N GLY A 113 20.23 0.40 0.35
CA GLY A 113 20.48 1.05 -0.93
C GLY A 113 19.30 1.81 -1.57
N ALA A 114 18.16 1.94 -0.88
CA ALA A 114 17.01 2.70 -1.31
C ALA A 114 16.34 3.38 -0.10
N ARG A 115 16.99 4.39 0.48
CA ARG A 115 16.39 5.19 1.57
C ARG A 115 15.21 6.04 1.10
N TRP A 116 14.20 6.11 1.95
CA TRP A 116 13.11 7.07 1.77
C TRP A 116 13.65 8.50 1.72
N LYS A 117 13.37 9.20 0.61
CA LYS A 117 13.86 10.56 0.32
C LYS A 117 13.63 11.54 1.48
N GLN A 118 12.46 11.47 2.11
CA GLN A 118 12.05 12.31 3.24
C GLN A 118 12.93 12.11 4.48
N LEU A 119 13.55 10.93 4.62
CA LEU A 119 14.49 10.58 5.70
C LEU A 119 15.96 10.63 5.22
N ASN A 120 16.21 11.16 4.02
CA ASN A 120 17.52 11.19 3.39
C ASN A 120 17.89 12.58 2.86
N ASN A 121 17.59 13.63 3.64
CA ASN A 121 17.88 15.02 3.28
C ASN A 121 17.31 15.44 1.92
N ASP A 122 16.11 14.97 1.59
CA ASP A 122 15.45 15.17 0.29
C ASP A 122 16.29 14.68 -0.91
N ARG A 123 17.12 13.66 -0.72
CA ARG A 123 17.89 13.00 -1.79
C ARG A 123 17.35 11.61 -2.09
N ASP A 124 17.13 11.33 -3.38
CA ASP A 124 16.82 9.99 -3.85
C ASP A 124 18.05 9.07 -3.64
N ASP A 125 17.82 7.84 -3.15
CA ASP A 125 18.85 6.80 -3.05
C ASP A 125 18.56 5.70 -4.07
N ALA A 126 19.39 5.66 -5.11
CA ALA A 126 19.18 4.78 -6.27
C ALA A 126 20.19 3.62 -6.32
N ARG A 127 20.88 3.32 -5.21
CA ARG A 127 21.95 2.32 -5.21
C ARG A 127 21.41 0.90 -5.37
N LEU A 128 20.20 0.63 -4.85
CA LEU A 128 19.46 -0.61 -5.07
C LEU A 128 19.39 -0.93 -6.57
N TRP A 129 19.06 0.06 -7.39
CA TRP A 129 18.88 -0.09 -8.84
C TRP A 129 20.17 -0.07 -9.67
N LYS A 130 21.33 0.10 -9.03
CA LYS A 130 22.64 0.25 -9.71
C LYS A 130 23.64 -0.84 -9.34
N ASP A 131 23.49 -1.49 -8.20
CA ASP A 131 24.47 -2.44 -7.68
C ASP A 131 23.78 -3.62 -6.97
N LYS A 132 24.01 -4.85 -7.48
CA LYS A 132 23.40 -6.09 -6.94
C LYS A 132 23.77 -6.35 -5.49
N LYS A 133 24.84 -5.75 -4.94
CA LYS A 133 25.16 -5.91 -3.51
C LYS A 133 24.00 -5.42 -2.62
N TYR A 134 23.29 -4.37 -3.05
CA TYR A 134 22.15 -3.85 -2.30
C TYR A 134 20.90 -4.72 -2.47
N HIS A 135 20.74 -5.43 -3.59
CA HIS A 135 19.72 -6.47 -3.70
C HIS A 135 19.95 -7.57 -2.65
N LEU A 136 21.19 -8.06 -2.52
CA LEU A 136 21.52 -9.09 -1.54
C LEU A 136 21.22 -8.64 -0.11
N GLN A 137 21.59 -7.41 0.24
CA GLN A 137 21.27 -6.82 1.55
C GLN A 137 19.76 -6.66 1.76
N ALA A 138 19.01 -6.19 0.75
CA ALA A 138 17.56 -6.03 0.83
C ALA A 138 16.83 -7.37 0.99
N PHE A 139 17.27 -8.41 0.28
CA PHE A 139 16.74 -9.76 0.41
C PHE A 139 17.04 -10.36 1.78
N GLU A 140 18.26 -10.15 2.29
CA GLU A 140 18.64 -10.61 3.63
C GLU A 140 17.85 -9.89 4.72
N PHE A 141 17.63 -8.57 4.59
CA PHE A 141 16.75 -7.80 5.47
C PHE A 141 15.34 -8.39 5.52
N TRP A 142 14.71 -8.61 4.36
CA TRP A 142 13.37 -9.18 4.29
C TRP A 142 13.30 -10.62 4.78
N ARG A 143 14.35 -11.44 4.55
CA ARG A 143 14.46 -12.79 5.11
C ARG A 143 14.47 -12.74 6.63
N GLN A 144 15.27 -11.87 7.23
CA GLN A 144 15.28 -11.71 8.69
C GLN A 144 13.93 -11.21 9.20
N LEU A 145 13.30 -10.24 8.54
CA LEU A 145 12.07 -9.61 9.01
C LEU A 145 10.88 -10.57 8.93
N ALA A 146 10.71 -11.23 7.79
CA ALA A 146 9.66 -12.22 7.58
C ALA A 146 9.81 -13.41 8.54
N ALA A 147 11.03 -13.88 8.80
CA ALA A 147 11.26 -14.96 9.75
C ALA A 147 10.75 -14.64 11.17
N ARG A 148 10.84 -13.37 11.59
CA ARG A 148 10.41 -12.90 12.91
C ARG A 148 8.91 -12.60 12.98
N LEU A 149 8.30 -12.25 11.85
CA LEU A 149 6.93 -11.72 11.79
C LEU A 149 5.89 -12.69 11.21
N LYS A 150 6.31 -13.78 10.55
CA LYS A 150 5.40 -14.70 9.85
C LYS A 150 4.27 -15.27 10.71
N THR A 151 4.48 -15.45 12.01
CA THR A 151 3.47 -15.96 12.93
C THR A 151 2.62 -14.87 13.59
N HIS A 152 2.91 -13.59 13.36
CA HIS A 152 2.17 -12.50 14.00
C HIS A 152 0.75 -12.41 13.42
N PRO A 153 -0.31 -12.52 14.25
CA PRO A 153 -1.70 -12.67 13.78
C PRO A 153 -2.27 -11.42 13.10
N ALA A 154 -1.77 -10.23 13.43
CA ALA A 154 -2.15 -9.00 12.74
C ALA A 154 -1.71 -8.98 11.27
N ILE A 155 -0.60 -9.65 10.90
CA ILE A 155 -0.01 -9.51 9.57
C ILE A 155 -0.74 -10.39 8.55
N VAL A 156 -1.28 -9.74 7.53
CA VAL A 156 -1.99 -10.38 6.39
C VAL A 156 -1.28 -10.19 5.06
N ALA A 157 -0.29 -9.31 4.96
CA ALA A 157 0.63 -9.25 3.83
C ALA A 157 1.90 -8.46 4.16
N TYR A 158 2.95 -8.72 3.37
CA TYR A 158 4.10 -7.83 3.24
C TYR A 158 3.99 -7.03 1.95
N ASN A 159 4.42 -5.78 1.95
CA ASN A 159 4.63 -4.98 0.74
C ASN A 159 6.11 -4.57 0.72
N PRO A 160 6.97 -5.34 0.03
CA PRO A 160 8.41 -5.29 0.24
C PRO A 160 9.10 -3.96 -0.06
N LEU A 161 8.56 -3.22 -1.03
CA LEU A 161 9.04 -1.90 -1.39
C LEU A 161 7.89 -1.11 -1.99
N ASN A 162 7.52 -0.03 -1.33
CA ASN A 162 6.54 0.95 -1.82
C ASN A 162 7.15 1.79 -2.94
N GLU A 163 6.40 1.99 -4.02
CA GLU A 163 6.75 2.88 -5.12
C GLU A 163 8.20 2.73 -5.65
N PRO A 164 8.62 1.53 -6.09
CA PRO A 164 9.90 1.38 -6.76
C PRO A 164 9.93 2.27 -8.02
N HIS A 165 11.04 2.97 -8.19
CA HIS A 165 11.24 3.92 -9.29
C HIS A 165 12.66 3.83 -9.89
N PRO A 166 13.10 2.63 -10.35
CA PRO A 166 14.32 2.51 -11.12
C PRO A 166 14.27 3.37 -12.40
N ASP A 167 13.12 3.51 -13.03
CA ASP A 167 12.89 4.40 -14.18
C ASP A 167 13.46 5.82 -13.95
N LYS A 168 13.06 6.49 -12.87
CA LYS A 168 13.62 7.79 -12.49
C LYS A 168 15.13 7.76 -12.24
N ALA A 169 15.67 6.70 -11.63
CA ALA A 169 17.11 6.56 -11.40
C ALA A 169 17.93 6.54 -12.70
N PHE A 170 17.28 6.21 -13.82
CA PHE A 170 17.84 6.20 -15.17
C PHE A 170 17.26 7.30 -16.08
N GLY A 171 16.56 8.30 -15.51
CA GLY A 171 16.15 9.52 -16.20
C GLY A 171 14.86 9.41 -17.02
N PHE A 172 13.96 8.49 -16.67
CA PHE A 172 12.64 8.38 -17.30
C PHE A 172 11.56 8.98 -16.40
N ASP A 173 10.74 9.87 -16.97
CA ASP A 173 9.60 10.51 -16.28
C ASP A 173 8.25 9.89 -16.68
N ALA A 174 8.23 9.06 -17.72
CA ALA A 174 7.02 8.42 -18.22
C ALA A 174 7.32 7.07 -18.92
N PRO A 175 6.36 6.13 -18.95
CA PRO A 175 6.46 4.88 -19.68
C PRO A 175 6.25 5.08 -21.20
N ASP A 176 7.17 5.80 -21.85
CA ASP A 176 7.12 6.12 -23.28
C ASP A 176 7.93 5.11 -24.15
N GLU A 177 8.05 5.39 -25.45
CA GLU A 177 8.80 4.53 -26.38
C GLU A 177 10.29 4.41 -26.01
N LYS A 178 10.90 5.47 -25.47
CA LYS A 178 12.30 5.43 -25.03
C LYS A 178 12.46 4.50 -23.84
N PHE A 179 11.53 4.58 -22.88
CA PHE A 179 11.47 3.63 -21.77
C PHE A 179 11.28 2.20 -22.29
N ALA A 180 10.38 1.96 -23.24
CA ALA A 180 10.16 0.63 -23.81
C ALA A 180 11.43 0.02 -24.43
N GLN A 181 12.22 0.83 -25.14
CA GLN A 181 13.50 0.40 -25.70
C GLN A 181 14.56 0.14 -24.61
N TRP A 182 14.57 0.93 -23.54
CA TRP A 182 15.44 0.72 -22.39
C TRP A 182 15.07 -0.55 -21.60
N PHE A 183 13.78 -0.75 -21.33
CA PHE A 183 13.23 -1.92 -20.63
C PHE A 183 13.66 -3.25 -21.28
N LYS A 184 13.70 -3.31 -22.62
CA LYS A 184 14.18 -4.50 -23.35
C LYS A 184 15.66 -4.80 -23.13
N ARG A 185 16.49 -3.79 -22.83
CA ARG A 185 17.95 -3.92 -22.68
C ARG A 185 18.40 -4.21 -21.25
N ILE A 186 17.60 -3.85 -20.26
CA ILE A 186 17.97 -3.94 -18.84
C ILE A 186 17.62 -5.27 -18.18
N GLN A 187 17.10 -6.24 -18.93
CA GLN A 187 16.75 -7.56 -18.40
C GLN A 187 17.94 -8.19 -17.64
N ASN A 188 17.68 -8.72 -16.44
CA ASN A 188 18.68 -9.33 -15.54
C ASN A 188 19.77 -8.39 -14.98
N THR A 189 19.66 -7.08 -15.19
CA THR A 189 20.51 -6.06 -14.55
C THR A 189 19.91 -5.63 -13.20
N PRO A 190 20.65 -4.88 -12.35
CA PRO A 190 20.07 -4.31 -11.12
C PRO A 190 18.85 -3.41 -11.35
N ALA A 191 18.72 -2.81 -12.53
CA ALA A 191 17.60 -1.91 -12.86
C ALA A 191 16.30 -2.64 -13.20
N ASP A 192 16.33 -3.98 -13.35
CA ASP A 192 15.17 -4.79 -13.70
C ASP A 192 14.29 -5.04 -12.47
N LEU A 193 13.22 -4.24 -12.35
CA LEU A 193 12.25 -4.38 -11.26
C LEU A 193 11.56 -5.76 -11.26
N ASN A 194 11.29 -6.34 -12.43
CA ASN A 194 10.64 -7.64 -12.49
C ASN A 194 11.56 -8.74 -11.96
N GLN A 195 12.85 -8.67 -12.28
CA GLN A 195 13.85 -9.56 -11.68
C GLN A 195 13.96 -9.34 -10.17
N PHE A 196 14.04 -8.09 -9.72
CA PHE A 196 14.09 -7.76 -8.29
C PHE A 196 12.89 -8.33 -7.53
N ASN A 197 11.67 -8.14 -8.04
CA ASN A 197 10.45 -8.64 -7.41
C ASN A 197 10.43 -10.17 -7.31
N ARG A 198 10.83 -10.90 -8.36
CA ARG A 198 10.92 -12.37 -8.31
C ARG A 198 11.90 -12.85 -7.23
N GLU A 199 13.09 -12.26 -7.17
CA GLU A 199 14.11 -12.65 -6.19
C GLU A 199 13.73 -12.25 -4.76
N MET A 200 13.06 -11.11 -4.58
CA MET A 200 12.51 -10.68 -3.30
C MET A 200 11.46 -11.68 -2.77
N VAL A 201 10.51 -12.08 -3.61
CA VAL A 201 9.51 -13.10 -3.26
C VAL A 201 10.20 -14.40 -2.87
N LYS A 202 11.15 -14.88 -3.67
CA LYS A 202 11.94 -16.08 -3.37
C LYS A 202 12.67 -15.98 -2.04
N ALA A 203 13.28 -14.83 -1.73
CA ALA A 203 13.98 -14.61 -0.47
C ALA A 203 13.03 -14.69 0.73
N ILE A 204 11.86 -14.05 0.66
CA ILE A 204 10.83 -14.14 1.72
C ILE A 204 10.33 -15.58 1.86
N ARG A 205 10.02 -16.25 0.74
CA ARG A 205 9.51 -17.64 0.72
C ARG A 205 10.48 -18.66 1.32
N SER A 206 11.78 -18.36 1.34
CA SER A 206 12.77 -19.22 2.00
C SER A 206 12.54 -19.38 3.52
N VAL A 207 11.78 -18.47 4.14
CA VAL A 207 11.50 -18.46 5.58
C VAL A 207 10.02 -18.35 5.93
N ASP A 208 9.19 -17.82 5.02
CA ASP A 208 7.74 -17.60 5.19
C ASP A 208 6.97 -18.05 3.93
N PRO A 209 6.48 -19.31 3.91
CA PRO A 209 5.76 -19.85 2.75
C PRO A 209 4.29 -19.38 2.63
N ASP A 210 3.74 -18.70 3.64
CA ASP A 210 2.29 -18.45 3.75
C ASP A 210 1.90 -16.98 3.62
N THR A 211 2.67 -16.05 4.18
CA THR A 211 2.23 -14.65 4.20
C THR A 211 2.15 -14.06 2.78
N PRO A 212 1.01 -13.48 2.36
CA PRO A 212 0.85 -12.83 1.07
C PRO A 212 1.87 -11.71 0.84
N ILE A 213 2.25 -11.48 -0.41
CA ILE A 213 3.18 -10.43 -0.81
C ILE A 213 2.52 -9.50 -1.82
N ILE A 214 2.44 -8.21 -1.51
CA ILE A 214 1.94 -7.15 -2.38
C ILE A 214 3.12 -6.51 -3.10
N LEU A 215 3.12 -6.54 -4.43
CA LEU A 215 4.18 -5.99 -5.26
C LEU A 215 3.73 -4.71 -5.95
N ASP A 216 4.43 -3.62 -5.68
CA ASP A 216 4.31 -2.37 -6.42
C ASP A 216 5.07 -2.46 -7.76
N GLY A 217 4.55 -1.77 -8.77
CA GLY A 217 5.11 -1.72 -10.12
C GLY A 217 5.99 -0.50 -10.40
N TRP A 218 6.42 -0.40 -11.66
CA TRP A 218 7.25 0.70 -12.18
C TRP A 218 6.61 2.08 -11.99
N PHE A 219 7.44 3.13 -12.08
CA PHE A 219 7.00 4.54 -12.04
C PHE A 219 6.14 4.85 -10.82
N TYR A 220 6.65 4.55 -9.62
CA TYR A 220 5.90 4.79 -8.38
C TYR A 220 4.55 4.06 -8.36
N ALA A 221 4.53 2.78 -8.77
CA ALA A 221 3.32 1.98 -8.90
C ALA A 221 2.25 2.59 -9.84
N SER A 222 2.66 3.29 -10.89
CA SER A 222 1.71 3.92 -11.82
C SER A 222 0.83 2.87 -12.52
N PRO A 223 -0.50 3.07 -12.59
CA PRO A 223 -1.40 2.14 -13.29
C PRO A 223 -1.06 2.01 -14.77
N ARG A 224 -0.54 3.09 -15.39
CA ARG A 224 -0.11 3.10 -16.80
C ARG A 224 1.12 2.22 -17.04
N ALA A 225 1.94 2.01 -16.02
CA ALA A 225 3.17 1.23 -16.15
C ALA A 225 2.96 -0.28 -16.00
N PHE A 226 1.73 -0.74 -15.75
CA PHE A 226 1.40 -2.17 -15.65
C PHE A 226 1.74 -2.96 -16.92
N GLU A 227 1.79 -2.30 -18.08
CA GLU A 227 2.28 -2.90 -19.34
C GLU A 227 3.69 -3.53 -19.21
N TYR A 228 4.51 -2.99 -18.30
CA TYR A 228 5.89 -3.42 -18.05
C TYR A 228 6.04 -4.33 -16.83
N ASN A 229 4.96 -4.55 -16.07
CA ASN A 229 4.95 -5.51 -14.96
C ASN A 229 4.90 -6.94 -15.51
N ARG A 230 5.56 -7.86 -14.82
CA ARG A 230 5.50 -9.30 -15.09
C ARG A 230 5.06 -10.04 -13.84
N PRO A 231 4.19 -11.05 -13.95
CA PRO A 231 3.80 -11.82 -12.78
C PRO A 231 4.99 -12.58 -12.19
N VAL A 232 4.92 -12.83 -10.89
CA VAL A 232 5.80 -13.75 -10.17
C VAL A 232 5.08 -15.09 -10.05
N ASP A 233 5.82 -16.19 -10.22
CA ASP A 233 5.31 -17.56 -10.05
C ASP A 233 5.14 -17.87 -8.55
N ASP A 234 4.07 -17.32 -7.96
CA ASP A 234 3.67 -17.49 -6.56
C ASP A 234 2.15 -17.29 -6.45
N ASP A 235 1.47 -18.21 -5.76
CA ASP A 235 0.01 -18.24 -5.64
C ASP A 235 -0.56 -17.25 -4.60
N LYS A 236 0.33 -16.56 -3.85
CA LYS A 236 0.00 -15.65 -2.76
C LYS A 236 0.54 -14.23 -3.00
N VAL A 237 0.74 -13.86 -4.27
CA VAL A 237 1.13 -12.50 -4.67
C VAL A 237 -0.07 -11.66 -5.12
N LEU A 238 -0.11 -10.41 -4.67
CA LEU A 238 -1.01 -9.37 -5.14
C LEU A 238 -0.21 -8.27 -5.85
N TYR A 239 -0.84 -7.55 -6.79
CA TYR A 239 -0.22 -6.48 -7.56
C TYR A 239 -0.86 -5.14 -7.24
N ALA A 240 -0.02 -4.18 -6.85
CA ALA A 240 -0.40 -2.87 -6.37
C ALA A 240 -0.24 -1.79 -7.44
N PHE A 241 -1.19 -0.86 -7.48
CA PHE A 241 -1.07 0.40 -8.20
C PHE A 241 -1.52 1.58 -7.35
N HIS A 242 -0.97 2.76 -7.62
CA HIS A 242 -1.25 4.00 -6.90
C HIS A 242 -1.94 5.03 -7.80
N ASN A 243 -2.89 5.74 -7.20
CA ASN A 243 -3.66 6.89 -7.69
C ASN A 243 -3.59 7.21 -9.20
N PRO A 244 -4.64 6.88 -9.99
CA PRO A 244 -4.59 6.98 -11.45
C PRO A 244 -4.64 8.42 -12.02
N GLY A 245 -5.08 9.39 -11.23
CA GLY A 245 -5.26 10.77 -11.66
C GLY A 245 -3.95 11.56 -11.72
N PRO A 246 -3.92 12.68 -12.47
CA PRO A 246 -2.72 13.50 -12.56
C PRO A 246 -2.27 14.03 -11.19
N TRP A 247 -1.02 13.77 -10.81
CA TRP A 247 -0.47 14.19 -9.51
C TRP A 247 -0.65 15.69 -9.21
N GLN A 248 -0.42 16.53 -10.22
CA GLN A 248 -0.58 17.98 -10.12
C GLN A 248 -2.02 18.45 -9.83
N MET A 249 -3.03 17.62 -10.12
CA MET A 249 -4.43 17.89 -9.79
C MET A 249 -4.72 17.54 -8.34
N VAL A 250 -4.23 16.41 -7.85
CA VAL A 250 -4.60 15.87 -6.53
C VAL A 250 -3.77 16.44 -5.37
N THR A 251 -2.68 17.17 -5.65
CA THR A 251 -1.74 17.69 -4.64
C THR A 251 -1.90 19.19 -4.39
N TYR A 252 -2.30 19.57 -3.17
CA TYR A 252 -2.62 20.96 -2.79
C TYR A 252 -1.54 21.99 -3.12
N ARG A 253 -0.29 21.71 -2.72
CA ARG A 253 0.85 22.63 -2.94
C ARG A 253 1.16 22.88 -4.43
N VAL A 254 0.71 22.00 -5.31
CA VAL A 254 0.96 22.06 -6.76
C VAL A 254 -0.26 22.60 -7.51
N ASN A 255 -1.47 22.19 -7.15
CA ASN A 255 -2.69 22.52 -7.88
C ASN A 255 -2.90 24.05 -7.94
N GLN A 256 -2.75 24.76 -6.82
CA GLN A 256 -2.93 26.23 -6.74
C GLN A 256 -4.30 26.72 -7.28
N GLY A 257 -5.34 25.88 -7.21
CA GLY A 257 -6.69 26.18 -7.71
C GLY A 257 -6.87 26.02 -9.22
N ARG A 258 -5.84 25.57 -9.94
CA ARG A 258 -5.85 25.45 -11.41
C ARG A 258 -6.69 24.29 -11.92
N TYR A 259 -6.77 23.20 -11.15
CA TYR A 259 -7.38 21.94 -11.59
C TYR A 259 -8.47 21.50 -10.62
N ALA A 260 -9.48 20.83 -11.15
CA ALA A 260 -10.55 20.24 -10.37
C ALA A 260 -11.20 19.10 -11.17
N TYR A 261 -11.45 17.98 -10.52
CA TYR A 261 -12.27 16.92 -11.09
C TYR A 261 -13.77 17.24 -10.94
N PRO A 262 -14.63 16.97 -11.94
CA PRO A 262 -14.31 16.38 -13.24
C PRO A 262 -13.93 17.39 -14.32
N ASP A 263 -14.24 18.67 -14.16
CA ASP A 263 -14.34 19.60 -15.28
C ASP A 263 -13.00 20.14 -15.80
N ARG A 264 -11.98 20.21 -14.94
CA ARG A 264 -10.69 20.87 -15.19
C ARG A 264 -9.52 19.92 -14.91
N VAL A 265 -9.53 18.73 -15.51
CA VAL A 265 -8.42 17.76 -15.39
C VAL A 265 -7.31 18.13 -16.37
N PRO A 266 -6.02 18.18 -15.96
CA PRO A 266 -4.94 18.61 -16.84
C PRO A 266 -4.55 17.55 -17.87
N LYS A 267 -4.36 17.99 -19.12
CA LYS A 267 -3.85 17.13 -20.21
C LYS A 267 -2.33 16.95 -20.18
N SER A 268 -1.60 17.90 -19.59
CA SER A 268 -0.14 17.88 -19.45
C SER A 268 0.30 18.80 -18.32
N TRP A 269 1.61 18.81 -18.00
CA TRP A 269 2.17 19.71 -17.00
C TRP A 269 2.00 21.17 -17.43
N ASN A 270 1.31 21.98 -16.63
CA ASN A 270 0.95 23.37 -16.94
C ASN A 270 0.18 23.55 -18.28
N GLY A 271 -0.50 22.50 -18.75
CA GLY A 271 -1.21 22.50 -20.04
C GLY A 271 -2.70 22.85 -19.94
N PRO A 272 -3.43 22.75 -21.06
CA PRO A 272 -4.88 22.90 -21.07
C PRO A 272 -5.57 21.82 -20.25
N THR A 273 -6.80 22.10 -19.85
CA THR A 273 -7.66 21.15 -19.12
C THR A 273 -8.71 20.53 -20.04
N GLU A 274 -9.22 19.38 -19.61
CA GLU A 274 -10.37 18.70 -20.19
C GLU A 274 -11.28 18.17 -19.08
N SER A 275 -12.53 17.88 -19.43
CA SER A 275 -13.47 17.25 -18.52
C SER A 275 -13.35 15.72 -18.60
N TRP A 276 -13.37 15.04 -17.46
CA TRP A 276 -13.33 13.58 -17.39
C TRP A 276 -14.66 13.01 -16.90
N THR A 277 -15.16 11.99 -17.59
CA THR A 277 -16.21 11.10 -17.06
C THR A 277 -15.59 10.02 -16.18
N ILE A 278 -16.42 9.27 -15.43
CA ILE A 278 -15.98 8.06 -14.73
C ILE A 278 -15.33 7.05 -15.69
N ASP A 279 -15.85 6.89 -16.91
CA ASP A 279 -15.24 6.01 -17.92
C ASP A 279 -13.84 6.48 -18.33
N ARG A 280 -13.65 7.80 -18.47
CA ARG A 280 -12.34 8.37 -18.78
C ARG A 280 -11.35 8.17 -17.61
N LEU A 281 -11.82 8.24 -16.38
CA LEU A 281 -11.03 7.90 -15.20
C LEU A 281 -10.70 6.40 -15.17
N ALA A 282 -11.67 5.53 -15.47
CA ALA A 282 -11.51 4.08 -15.56
C ALA A 282 -10.47 3.66 -16.61
N GLN A 283 -10.37 4.40 -17.72
CA GLN A 283 -9.36 4.21 -18.76
C GLN A 283 -7.92 4.44 -18.27
N GLN A 284 -7.69 5.26 -17.23
CA GLN A 284 -6.35 5.47 -16.69
C GLN A 284 -5.76 4.19 -16.08
N MET A 285 -6.61 3.21 -15.74
CA MET A 285 -6.22 1.91 -15.19
C MET A 285 -6.38 0.79 -16.21
N HIS A 286 -6.49 1.09 -17.51
CA HIS A 286 -6.68 0.08 -18.54
C HIS A 286 -5.53 -0.93 -18.59
N ALA A 287 -4.28 -0.48 -18.42
CA ALA A 287 -3.12 -1.36 -18.40
C ALA A 287 -3.14 -2.37 -17.23
N VAL A 288 -3.76 -2.02 -16.09
CA VAL A 288 -3.97 -2.94 -14.97
C VAL A 288 -4.94 -4.06 -15.36
N GLN A 289 -6.02 -3.71 -16.06
CA GLN A 289 -6.99 -4.67 -16.57
C GLN A 289 -6.35 -5.60 -17.61
N GLN A 290 -5.59 -5.03 -18.57
CA GLN A 290 -4.88 -5.81 -19.59
C GLN A 290 -3.85 -6.76 -18.98
N PHE A 291 -3.09 -6.31 -17.98
CA PHE A 291 -2.19 -7.17 -17.22
C PHE A 291 -2.95 -8.36 -16.59
N SER A 292 -4.09 -8.09 -15.97
CA SER A 292 -4.88 -9.12 -15.31
C SER A 292 -5.43 -10.15 -16.31
N GLU A 293 -5.95 -9.70 -17.45
CA GLU A 293 -6.45 -10.56 -18.52
C GLU A 293 -5.34 -11.37 -19.19
N GLN A 294 -4.25 -10.71 -19.56
CA GLN A 294 -3.13 -11.33 -20.26
C GLN A 294 -2.47 -12.44 -19.44
N TYR A 295 -2.37 -12.25 -18.12
CA TYR A 295 -1.70 -13.18 -17.21
C TYR A 295 -2.65 -14.01 -16.35
N ASN A 296 -3.95 -13.95 -16.61
CA ASN A 296 -5.00 -14.64 -15.84
C ASN A 296 -4.92 -14.36 -14.32
N ILE A 297 -4.63 -13.11 -13.96
CA ILE A 297 -4.57 -12.68 -12.56
C ILE A 297 -6.01 -12.39 -12.09
N PRO A 298 -6.50 -13.08 -11.05
CA PRO A 298 -7.86 -12.85 -10.58
C PRO A 298 -8.00 -11.44 -9.99
N ALA A 299 -9.21 -10.87 -10.06
CA ALA A 299 -9.47 -9.51 -9.58
C ALA A 299 -9.10 -9.29 -8.10
N HIS A 300 -9.29 -10.30 -7.26
CA HIS A 300 -8.89 -10.29 -5.84
C HIS A 300 -7.37 -10.46 -5.62
N ARG A 301 -6.57 -10.35 -6.68
CA ARG A 301 -5.11 -10.20 -6.63
C ARG A 301 -4.64 -8.83 -7.07
N ILE A 302 -5.57 -7.90 -7.32
CA ILE A 302 -5.28 -6.51 -7.67
C ILE A 302 -5.69 -5.61 -6.51
N ILE A 303 -4.82 -4.66 -6.16
CA ILE A 303 -5.03 -3.72 -5.07
C ILE A 303 -4.66 -2.29 -5.48
N ALA A 304 -5.61 -1.36 -5.35
CA ALA A 304 -5.34 0.07 -5.38
C ALA A 304 -4.83 0.49 -3.99
N SER A 305 -3.55 0.22 -3.70
CA SER A 305 -2.98 0.33 -2.34
C SER A 305 -2.85 1.76 -1.83
N GLU A 306 -2.83 2.74 -2.73
CA GLU A 306 -2.90 4.15 -2.40
C GLU A 306 -3.76 4.89 -3.42
N PHE A 307 -4.78 5.61 -2.97
CA PHE A 307 -5.43 6.64 -3.77
C PHE A 307 -5.83 7.80 -2.87
N TRP A 308 -5.77 9.01 -3.43
CA TRP A 308 -5.98 10.23 -2.67
C TRP A 308 -6.38 11.40 -3.54
N TYR A 309 -6.96 12.39 -2.88
CA TYR A 309 -7.16 13.74 -3.39
C TYR A 309 -7.12 14.68 -2.20
N ASP A 310 -6.28 15.72 -2.21
CA ASP A 310 -6.20 16.62 -1.06
C ASP A 310 -7.57 17.23 -0.74
N ARG A 311 -8.08 17.01 0.47
CA ARG A 311 -9.43 17.40 0.90
C ARG A 311 -9.71 18.90 0.75
N ARG A 312 -8.67 19.74 0.66
CA ARG A 312 -8.79 21.19 0.51
C ARG A 312 -9.05 21.62 -0.94
N LEU A 313 -8.89 20.71 -1.90
CA LEU A 313 -9.03 21.01 -3.31
C LEU A 313 -10.45 20.68 -3.81
N GLU A 314 -10.94 21.51 -4.73
CA GLU A 314 -12.20 21.28 -5.44
C GLU A 314 -12.15 19.94 -6.20
N GLY A 315 -13.28 19.22 -6.23
CA GLY A 315 -13.41 17.95 -6.92
C GLY A 315 -13.01 16.71 -6.12
N ALA A 316 -12.46 16.87 -4.91
CA ALA A 316 -11.99 15.74 -4.09
C ALA A 316 -13.07 14.70 -3.83
N ALA A 317 -14.28 15.11 -3.44
CA ALA A 317 -15.41 14.21 -3.17
C ALA A 317 -15.79 13.39 -4.40
N ALA A 318 -16.02 14.04 -5.54
CA ALA A 318 -16.41 13.37 -6.78
C ALA A 318 -15.33 12.39 -7.27
N TYR A 319 -14.06 12.80 -7.25
CA TYR A 319 -12.96 11.93 -7.67
C TYR A 319 -12.81 10.69 -6.78
N MET A 320 -12.87 10.87 -5.46
CA MET A 320 -12.76 9.76 -4.52
C MET A 320 -13.96 8.80 -4.65
N ALA A 321 -15.17 9.31 -4.86
CA ALA A 321 -16.36 8.48 -5.09
C ALA A 321 -16.21 7.64 -6.37
N ASP A 322 -15.83 8.25 -7.49
CA ASP A 322 -15.70 7.57 -8.78
C ASP A 322 -14.61 6.49 -8.75
N LEU A 323 -13.47 6.75 -8.09
CA LEU A 323 -12.44 5.72 -7.89
C LEU A 323 -12.96 4.53 -7.09
N ILE A 324 -13.63 4.79 -5.96
CA ILE A 324 -14.20 3.74 -5.11
C ILE A 324 -15.24 2.93 -5.88
N GLU A 325 -16.09 3.59 -6.67
CA GLU A 325 -17.05 2.92 -7.53
C GLU A 325 -16.36 1.99 -8.54
N ILE A 326 -15.34 2.48 -9.25
CA ILE A 326 -14.55 1.67 -10.19
C ILE A 326 -13.92 0.45 -9.49
N TYR A 327 -13.30 0.64 -8.33
CA TYR A 327 -12.64 -0.46 -7.60
C TYR A 327 -13.64 -1.49 -7.09
N ASN A 328 -14.80 -1.05 -6.59
CA ASN A 328 -15.89 -1.91 -6.16
C ASN A 328 -16.50 -2.71 -7.31
N GLN A 329 -16.77 -2.08 -8.46
CA GLN A 329 -17.28 -2.77 -9.65
C GLN A 329 -16.29 -3.82 -10.17
N ARG A 330 -14.99 -3.57 -10.06
CA ARG A 330 -13.93 -4.50 -10.47
C ARG A 330 -13.56 -5.53 -9.41
N ASN A 331 -14.16 -5.48 -8.21
CA ASN A 331 -13.83 -6.33 -7.08
C ASN A 331 -12.32 -6.29 -6.69
N TRP A 332 -11.68 -5.13 -6.90
CA TRP A 332 -10.29 -4.88 -6.52
C TRP A 332 -10.21 -4.43 -5.06
N HIS A 333 -9.18 -4.86 -4.34
CA HIS A 333 -8.92 -4.32 -3.00
C HIS A 333 -8.50 -2.85 -3.12
N TRP A 334 -8.69 -2.07 -2.07
CA TRP A 334 -8.23 -0.68 -2.08
C TRP A 334 -7.95 -0.15 -0.69
N ALA A 335 -7.00 0.80 -0.61
CA ALA A 335 -6.73 1.58 0.58
C ALA A 335 -6.57 3.06 0.25
N PHE A 336 -7.33 3.92 0.93
CA PHE A 336 -7.22 5.36 0.74
C PHE A 336 -6.01 5.93 1.50
N TYR A 337 -5.44 7.01 0.99
CA TYR A 337 -4.39 7.77 1.67
C TYR A 337 -4.99 9.11 2.16
N ALA A 338 -5.13 9.36 3.46
CA ALA A 338 -4.79 8.47 4.59
C ALA A 338 -5.78 8.64 5.75
N PHE A 339 -5.87 7.63 6.63
CA PHE A 339 -6.73 7.73 7.81
C PHE A 339 -5.97 8.44 8.94
N ARG A 340 -6.48 9.62 9.32
CA ARG A 340 -5.96 10.43 10.44
C ARG A 340 -4.50 10.88 10.30
N GLY A 341 -4.08 11.27 9.10
CA GLY A 341 -2.72 11.80 8.85
C GLY A 341 -2.37 13.02 9.71
N THR A 342 -1.09 13.19 10.05
CA THR A 342 -0.61 14.25 10.97
C THR A 342 0.35 15.22 10.27
N GLY A 343 0.48 16.44 10.79
CA GLY A 343 1.37 17.47 10.25
C GLY A 343 0.92 17.94 8.87
N THR A 344 1.84 17.93 7.90
CA THR A 344 1.58 18.33 6.52
C THR A 344 0.57 17.41 5.82
N TRP A 345 0.33 16.21 6.36
CA TRP A 345 -0.58 15.21 5.81
C TRP A 345 -2.03 15.35 6.28
N THR A 346 -2.35 16.38 7.08
CA THR A 346 -3.73 16.76 7.40
C THR A 346 -4.55 17.19 6.17
N GLY A 347 -3.90 17.45 5.03
CA GLY A 347 -4.57 17.60 3.73
C GLY A 347 -5.17 16.30 3.18
N LEU A 348 -4.80 15.15 3.74
CA LEU A 348 -5.33 13.83 3.38
C LEU A 348 -6.15 13.20 4.52
N ASP A 349 -6.36 13.93 5.62
CA ASP A 349 -7.25 13.52 6.71
C ASP A 349 -8.69 13.92 6.36
N TYR A 350 -9.45 12.97 5.84
CA TYR A 350 -10.80 13.20 5.29
C TYR A 350 -11.86 13.46 6.36
N GLU A 351 -11.61 13.16 7.64
CA GLU A 351 -12.52 13.51 8.76
C GLU A 351 -12.57 15.03 9.01
N ILE A 352 -11.63 15.78 8.45
CA ILE A 352 -11.57 17.24 8.54
C ILE A 352 -12.31 17.84 7.34
N PRO A 353 -13.34 18.69 7.53
CA PRO A 353 -14.05 19.28 6.40
C PRO A 353 -13.13 20.09 5.47
N PRO A 354 -13.35 20.07 4.14
CA PRO A 354 -12.50 20.76 3.15
C PRO A 354 -12.12 22.21 3.49
N GLY A 355 -13.08 23.00 3.97
CA GLY A 355 -12.86 24.41 4.34
C GLY A 355 -12.17 24.65 5.68
N GLN A 356 -11.97 23.61 6.51
CA GLN A 356 -11.40 23.76 7.85
C GLN A 356 -9.88 23.78 7.81
N LYS A 357 -9.30 24.81 8.45
CA LYS A 357 -7.86 24.98 8.64
C LYS A 357 -7.44 24.45 10.00
N MET A 358 -6.21 23.97 10.09
CA MET A 358 -5.61 23.59 11.37
C MET A 358 -5.32 24.84 12.21
N GLY A 359 -5.80 24.86 13.45
CA GLY A 359 -5.59 25.99 14.37
C GLY A 359 -4.16 26.07 14.90
N TRP A 360 -3.74 27.24 15.40
CA TRP A 360 -2.37 27.46 15.90
C TRP A 360 -1.97 26.49 17.04
N ARG A 361 -2.92 26.10 17.91
CA ARG A 361 -2.67 25.13 18.99
C ARG A 361 -2.25 23.76 18.47
N TYR A 362 -2.77 23.35 17.30
CA TYR A 362 -2.39 22.09 16.66
C TYR A 362 -0.89 22.11 16.28
N TRP A 363 -0.46 23.19 15.63
CA TRP A 363 0.94 23.36 15.22
C TRP A 363 1.88 23.46 16.43
N GLN A 364 1.47 24.19 17.45
CA GLN A 364 2.22 24.27 18.70
C GLN A 364 2.37 22.90 19.38
N ALA A 365 1.34 22.04 19.35
CA ALA A 365 1.43 20.68 19.89
C ALA A 365 2.47 19.84 19.13
N ILE A 366 2.50 19.92 17.80
CA ILE A 366 3.51 19.25 16.96
C ILE A 366 4.93 19.72 17.31
N GLU A 367 5.15 21.04 17.36
CA GLU A 367 6.47 21.61 17.70
C GLU A 367 6.96 21.19 19.09
N GLN A 368 6.04 20.96 20.01
CA GLN A 368 6.33 20.50 21.37
C GLN A 368 6.41 18.98 21.52
N GLY A 369 6.23 18.21 20.43
CA GLY A 369 6.21 16.75 20.48
C GLY A 369 5.02 16.16 21.25
N LYS A 370 3.91 16.91 21.38
CA LYS A 370 2.67 16.47 22.04
C LYS A 370 1.70 15.88 21.00
N ASP A 371 0.79 14.99 21.44
CA ASP A 371 -0.26 14.45 20.57
C ASP A 371 -1.18 15.59 20.07
N PRO A 372 -1.18 15.92 18.77
CA PRO A 372 -1.98 17.00 18.23
C PRO A 372 -3.39 16.52 17.82
N GLU A 373 -3.68 15.21 17.90
CA GLU A 373 -4.93 14.64 17.42
C GLU A 373 -6.19 15.26 18.04
N PRO A 374 -6.29 15.49 19.37
CA PRO A 374 -7.49 16.06 19.97
C PRO A 374 -7.83 17.47 19.47
N LEU A 375 -6.89 18.13 18.78
CA LEU A 375 -7.02 19.49 18.25
C LEU A 375 -7.49 19.53 16.78
N LYS A 376 -7.69 18.37 16.14
CA LYS A 376 -8.18 18.30 14.76
C LYS A 376 -9.67 18.68 14.69
N PRO A 377 -10.05 19.66 13.84
CA PRO A 377 -11.44 20.10 13.72
C PRO A 377 -12.24 19.13 12.85
N ARG A 378 -12.55 17.96 13.39
CA ARG A 378 -13.37 16.94 12.72
C ARG A 378 -14.83 17.35 12.65
N GLY A 379 -15.52 16.91 11.60
CA GLY A 379 -16.94 17.14 11.46
C GLY A 379 -17.54 16.47 10.23
N PRO A 380 -18.87 16.38 10.17
CA PRO A 380 -19.56 15.82 9.01
C PRO A 380 -19.18 16.61 7.76
N ASN A 381 -18.85 15.89 6.68
CA ASN A 381 -18.59 16.48 5.39
C ASN A 381 -18.80 15.44 4.27
N PRO A 382 -19.20 15.87 3.06
CA PRO A 382 -19.54 14.94 1.97
C PRO A 382 -18.39 14.00 1.57
N LEU A 383 -17.15 14.47 1.61
CA LEU A 383 -15.97 13.66 1.27
C LEU A 383 -15.76 12.53 2.29
N TRP A 384 -15.95 12.82 3.59
CA TRP A 384 -15.89 11.80 4.62
C TRP A 384 -17.02 10.78 4.52
N GLU A 385 -18.25 11.25 4.27
CA GLU A 385 -19.42 10.37 4.14
C GLU A 385 -19.24 9.33 3.02
N ILE A 386 -18.59 9.70 1.91
CA ILE A 386 -18.28 8.78 0.81
C ILE A 386 -17.42 7.60 1.30
N LEU A 387 -16.39 7.88 2.10
CA LEU A 387 -15.50 6.86 2.67
C LEU A 387 -16.19 6.07 3.77
N GLN A 388 -16.85 6.74 4.72
CA GLN A 388 -17.48 6.11 5.87
C GLN A 388 -18.49 5.04 5.45
N ARG A 389 -19.34 5.33 4.45
CA ARG A 389 -20.34 4.38 3.93
C ARG A 389 -19.74 3.10 3.34
N GLN A 390 -18.45 3.08 3.00
CA GLN A 390 -17.79 1.87 2.50
C GLN A 390 -17.51 0.83 3.58
N PHE A 391 -17.52 1.25 4.85
CA PHE A 391 -17.18 0.44 6.02
C PHE A 391 -18.38 0.16 6.94
N GLU A 392 -19.54 0.78 6.65
CA GLU A 392 -20.80 0.44 7.29
C GLU A 392 -21.15 -1.02 6.97
N ARG A 393 -21.17 -1.87 8.01
CA ARG A 393 -21.59 -3.27 7.87
C ARG A 393 -23.07 -3.27 7.50
N LYS A 394 -23.39 -3.79 6.31
CA LYS A 394 -24.77 -4.08 5.90
C LYS A 394 -25.37 -5.24 6.68
#